data_AF-A0A5R8WWE4-F1
#
_entry.id   AF-A0A5R8WWE4-F1
#
_cell.length_a   1.000
_cell.length_b   1.000
_cell.length_c   1.000
_cell.angle_alpha   90.00
_cell.angle_beta   90.00
_cell.angle_gamma   90.00
#
_symmetry.space_group_name_H-M   'P 1'
#
loop_
_entity.id
_entity.type
_entity.pdbx_description
1 polymer ?
#
loop_
_entity_poly.entity_id
_entity_poly.type
_entity_poly.pdbx_seq_one_letter_code
_entity_poly.pdbx_strand_id
1 'polypeptide(L)'
;MPYRYRLGFWSLLLVLLVVPSMLRAQTEKTTAQNKQLYDRAVDEMNFRTMEAVYDKAFTRRKFPVTLRTAKARREFDDFAGRDDLKTLFRNYNGVAERFKNRFGKGRTDLVEFEKQLNGILIDSNFEFFIRGLPRDERAGLIHGLQRYIKQASAQFNASEDPAPEELLVDAANVPPADVDANAEAPLTKPLEDAAPTAEAEAEAAASTESATARTRALGDYGAPRHDWLDYTTLLCAVTSLALLLYLTMSVIPGMRAQLNSLTVEPEPFEEDEEAPAPAKRPAAVLPEDRYEDDEA
;
A
#
# COMPACT_ATOMS: atom_id res chain seq x y z
N MET A 1 -2.74 -49.29 14.95
CA MET A 1 -2.60 -48.63 13.63
C MET A 1 -2.00 -47.22 13.79
N PRO A 2 -0.66 -47.04 13.69
CA PRO A 2 0.00 -45.76 13.99
C PRO A 2 0.20 -44.80 12.80
N TYR A 3 -0.15 -45.21 11.56
CA TYR A 3 0.18 -44.43 10.35
C TYR A 3 -0.71 -43.22 10.07
N ARG A 4 -1.92 -43.14 10.66
CA ARG A 4 -2.90 -42.08 10.36
C ARG A 4 -2.55 -40.73 11.00
N TYR A 5 -1.93 -40.74 12.20
CA TYR A 5 -1.53 -39.52 12.89
C TYR A 5 -0.28 -38.86 12.30
N ARG A 6 0.66 -39.66 11.78
CA ARG A 6 1.84 -39.14 11.08
C ARG A 6 1.42 -38.37 9.83
N LEU A 7 0.51 -38.91 9.02
CA LEU A 7 0.05 -38.23 7.81
C LEU A 7 -0.66 -36.89 8.13
N GLY A 8 -1.54 -36.88 9.15
CA GLY A 8 -2.28 -35.69 9.58
C GLY A 8 -1.39 -34.58 10.13
N PHE A 9 -0.36 -34.93 10.92
CA PHE A 9 0.63 -33.97 11.42
C PHE A 9 1.44 -33.34 10.29
N TRP A 10 1.92 -34.15 9.33
CA TRP A 10 2.65 -33.65 8.17
C TRP A 10 1.77 -32.77 7.26
N SER A 11 0.50 -33.14 7.03
CA SER A 11 -0.42 -32.29 6.26
C SER A 11 -0.74 -30.98 6.99
N LEU A 12 -0.93 -31.01 8.31
CA LEU A 12 -1.21 -29.80 9.09
C LEU A 12 0.01 -28.88 9.14
N LEU A 13 1.22 -29.43 9.31
CA LEU A 13 2.47 -28.68 9.21
C LEU A 13 2.65 -28.05 7.83
N LEU A 14 2.34 -28.79 6.76
CA LEU A 14 2.46 -28.32 5.39
C LEU A 14 1.45 -27.21 5.09
N VAL A 15 0.20 -27.33 5.55
CA VAL A 15 -0.80 -26.25 5.47
C VAL A 15 -0.35 -25.03 6.27
N LEU A 16 0.16 -25.21 7.49
CA LEU A 16 0.65 -24.12 8.33
C LEU A 16 1.83 -23.37 7.72
N LEU A 17 2.60 -24.02 6.83
CA LEU A 17 3.77 -23.43 6.17
C LEU A 17 3.42 -22.85 4.79
N VAL A 18 2.55 -23.52 4.03
CA VAL A 18 2.15 -23.10 2.67
C VAL A 18 1.18 -21.92 2.69
N VAL A 19 0.19 -21.90 3.59
CA VAL A 19 -0.80 -20.81 3.67
C VAL A 19 -0.15 -19.45 3.94
N PRO A 20 0.73 -19.26 4.94
CA PRO A 20 1.38 -17.96 5.15
C PRO A 20 2.35 -17.60 4.02
N SER A 21 2.94 -18.59 3.35
CA SER A 21 3.82 -18.36 2.20
C SER A 21 3.04 -17.87 0.98
N MET A 22 1.85 -18.43 0.72
CA MET A 22 0.96 -17.96 -0.34
C MET A 22 0.40 -16.55 -0.07
N LEU A 23 0.03 -16.27 1.17
CA LEU A 23 -0.43 -14.93 1.58
C LEU A 23 0.67 -13.88 1.37
N ARG A 24 1.92 -14.18 1.75
CA ARG A 24 3.07 -13.29 1.49
C ARG A 24 3.30 -13.05 0.00
N ALA A 25 3.28 -14.11 -0.81
CA ALA A 25 3.46 -13.98 -2.26
C ALA A 25 2.35 -13.14 -2.93
N GLN A 26 1.11 -13.26 -2.44
CA GLN A 26 0.00 -12.42 -2.92
C GLN A 26 0.21 -10.95 -2.54
N THR A 27 0.61 -10.67 -1.30
CA THR A 27 0.91 -9.30 -0.86
C THR A 27 2.11 -8.68 -1.61
N GLU A 28 3.16 -9.46 -1.88
CA GLU A 28 4.31 -8.96 -2.63
C GLU A 28 3.94 -8.62 -4.08
N LYS A 29 3.08 -9.44 -4.71
CA LYS A 29 2.60 -9.19 -6.07
C LYS A 29 1.75 -7.92 -6.16
N THR A 30 0.85 -7.69 -5.20
CA THR A 30 0.01 -6.48 -5.18
C THR A 30 0.85 -5.23 -4.86
N THR A 31 1.79 -5.30 -3.91
CA THR A 31 2.72 -4.20 -3.62
C THR A 31 3.59 -3.84 -4.83
N ALA A 32 4.10 -4.84 -5.56
CA ALA A 32 4.88 -4.61 -6.78
C ALA A 32 4.04 -3.96 -7.89
N GLN A 33 2.79 -4.38 -8.07
CA GLN A 33 1.86 -3.79 -9.04
C GLN A 33 1.50 -2.35 -8.66
N ASN A 34 1.19 -2.09 -7.39
CA ASN A 34 0.91 -0.77 -6.84
C ASN A 34 2.10 0.19 -7.05
N LYS A 35 3.33 -0.30 -6.85
CA LYS A 35 4.55 0.45 -7.15
C LYS A 35 4.69 0.77 -8.64
N GLN A 36 4.42 -0.18 -9.53
CA GLN A 36 4.47 0.07 -10.97
C GLN A 36 3.44 1.12 -11.43
N LEU A 37 2.23 1.09 -10.86
CA LEU A 37 1.21 2.11 -11.12
C LEU A 37 1.68 3.49 -10.66
N TYR A 38 2.30 3.57 -9.48
CA TYR A 38 2.87 4.81 -8.98
C TYR A 38 4.01 5.32 -9.87
N ASP A 39 4.96 4.45 -10.22
CA ASP A 39 6.10 4.81 -11.06
C ASP A 39 5.63 5.35 -12.42
N ARG A 40 4.59 4.72 -13.01
CA ARG A 40 3.95 5.19 -14.24
C ARG A 40 3.25 6.53 -14.07
N ALA A 41 2.54 6.73 -12.96
CA ALA A 41 1.86 7.98 -12.67
C ALA A 41 2.86 9.14 -12.52
N VAL A 42 3.96 8.92 -11.81
CA VAL A 42 5.04 9.91 -11.67
C VAL A 42 5.68 10.21 -13.03
N ASP A 43 5.91 9.19 -13.86
CA ASP A 43 6.48 9.37 -15.21
C ASP A 43 5.58 10.21 -16.12
N GLU A 44 4.28 9.98 -16.09
CA GLU A 44 3.30 10.72 -16.88
C GLU A 44 3.13 12.16 -16.36
N MET A 45 3.09 12.36 -15.04
CA MET A 45 3.06 13.71 -14.44
C MET A 45 4.32 14.51 -14.82
N ASN A 46 5.49 13.88 -14.72
CA ASN A 46 6.76 14.49 -15.12
C ASN A 46 6.76 14.83 -16.61
N PHE A 47 6.34 13.89 -17.47
CA PHE A 47 6.20 14.11 -18.90
C PHE A 47 5.33 15.33 -19.22
N ARG A 48 4.10 15.40 -18.68
CA ARG A 48 3.17 16.52 -18.92
C ARG A 48 3.72 17.86 -18.45
N THR A 49 4.43 17.85 -17.32
CA THR A 49 5.05 19.06 -16.78
C THR A 49 6.17 19.55 -17.70
N MET A 50 7.05 18.63 -18.13
CA MET A 50 8.14 18.94 -19.05
C MET A 50 7.64 19.36 -20.42
N GLU A 51 6.60 18.70 -20.94
CA GLU A 51 5.93 19.04 -22.20
C GLU A 51 5.42 20.48 -22.16
N ALA A 52 4.68 20.86 -21.10
CA ALA A 52 4.16 22.21 -20.95
C ALA A 52 5.27 23.28 -20.89
N VAL A 53 6.34 23.03 -20.14
CA VAL A 53 7.48 23.96 -20.06
C VAL A 53 8.25 24.03 -21.38
N TYR A 54 8.47 22.89 -22.03
CA TYR A 54 9.24 22.82 -23.27
C TYR A 54 8.50 23.48 -24.43
N ASP A 55 7.23 23.12 -24.63
CA ASP A 55 6.39 23.68 -25.68
C ASP A 55 6.23 25.19 -25.53
N LYS A 56 6.30 25.70 -24.30
CA LYS A 56 6.29 27.13 -24.04
C LYS A 56 7.62 27.80 -24.32
N ALA A 57 8.73 27.15 -23.97
CA ALA A 57 10.07 27.65 -24.23
C ALA A 57 10.42 27.64 -25.74
N PHE A 58 9.90 26.67 -26.49
CA PHE A 58 10.17 26.49 -27.91
C PHE A 58 8.87 26.50 -28.73
N THR A 59 8.55 27.62 -29.35
CA THR A 59 7.31 27.77 -30.13
C THR A 59 7.28 26.97 -31.44
N ARG A 60 8.45 26.56 -31.96
CA ARG A 60 8.59 25.86 -33.24
C ARG A 60 8.89 24.36 -33.10
N ARG A 61 9.12 23.89 -31.89
CA ARG A 61 9.48 22.50 -31.59
C ARG A 61 8.51 21.97 -30.54
N LYS A 62 8.32 20.66 -30.54
CA LYS A 62 7.40 19.99 -29.62
C LYS A 62 8.14 18.98 -28.80
N PHE A 63 7.75 18.84 -27.54
CA PHE A 63 8.31 17.81 -26.69
C PHE A 63 7.90 16.43 -27.22
N PRO A 64 8.84 15.55 -27.59
CA PRO A 64 8.47 14.29 -28.21
C PRO A 64 7.69 13.37 -27.26
N VAL A 65 6.55 12.85 -27.71
CA VAL A 65 5.67 11.94 -26.94
C VAL A 65 6.36 10.62 -26.56
N THR A 66 7.46 10.27 -27.23
CA THR A 66 8.29 9.10 -26.91
C THR A 66 9.03 9.24 -25.58
N LEU A 67 9.14 10.45 -25.02
CA LEU A 67 9.89 10.76 -23.80
C LEU A 67 9.10 10.52 -22.49
N ARG A 68 8.23 9.50 -22.49
CA ARG A 68 7.42 9.17 -21.31
C ARG A 68 8.20 8.49 -20.19
N THR A 69 9.34 7.89 -20.48
CA THR A 69 10.19 7.25 -19.47
C THR A 69 11.30 8.20 -19.00
N ALA A 70 11.72 8.04 -17.74
CA ALA A 70 12.82 8.83 -17.21
C ALA A 70 14.13 8.63 -17.98
N LYS A 71 14.40 7.41 -18.47
CA LYS A 71 15.58 7.11 -19.29
C LYS A 71 15.56 7.90 -20.60
N ALA A 72 14.45 7.88 -21.34
CA ALA A 72 14.32 8.61 -22.60
C ALA A 72 14.53 10.12 -22.40
N ARG A 73 14.01 10.70 -21.31
CA ARG A 73 14.21 12.12 -20.97
C ARG A 73 15.66 12.48 -20.61
N ARG A 74 16.47 11.53 -20.12
CA ARG A 74 17.91 11.77 -19.88
C ARG A 74 18.71 11.87 -21.17
N GLU A 75 18.34 11.06 -22.16
CA GLU A 75 18.97 10.98 -23.47
C GLU A 75 18.54 12.13 -24.40
N PHE A 76 17.47 12.83 -24.06
CA PHE A 76 16.99 13.98 -24.83
C PHE A 76 17.96 15.18 -24.72
N ASP A 77 18.38 15.69 -25.88
CA ASP A 77 19.34 16.80 -25.98
C ASP A 77 18.90 17.92 -26.95
N ASP A 78 17.64 17.95 -27.36
CA ASP A 78 17.17 18.97 -28.32
C ASP A 78 16.79 20.29 -27.64
N PHE A 79 17.80 21.00 -27.12
CA PHE A 79 17.68 22.32 -26.50
C PHE A 79 18.45 23.37 -27.32
N ALA A 80 17.77 24.04 -28.26
CA ALA A 80 18.42 24.99 -29.17
C ALA A 80 19.06 26.18 -28.42
N GLY A 81 20.37 26.12 -28.17
CA GLY A 81 21.17 27.20 -27.56
C GLY A 81 20.79 27.52 -26.11
N ARG A 82 20.12 26.59 -25.42
CA ARG A 82 19.60 26.77 -24.06
C ARG A 82 20.06 25.67 -23.11
N ASP A 83 21.35 25.69 -22.79
CA ASP A 83 21.97 24.75 -21.85
C ASP A 83 21.43 24.91 -20.41
N ASP A 84 20.90 26.10 -20.10
CA ASP A 84 20.18 26.39 -18.86
C ASP A 84 18.94 25.49 -18.70
N LEU A 85 18.13 25.37 -19.76
CA LEU A 85 16.96 24.49 -19.76
C LEU A 85 17.35 23.04 -19.75
N LYS A 86 18.39 22.65 -20.50
CA LYS A 86 18.88 21.27 -20.47
C LYS A 86 19.21 20.84 -19.04
N THR A 87 19.89 21.70 -18.29
CA THR A 87 20.22 21.46 -16.88
C THR A 87 18.97 21.43 -16.00
N LEU A 88 18.05 22.37 -16.18
CA LEU A 88 16.78 22.42 -15.45
C LEU A 88 15.93 21.15 -15.65
N PHE A 89 15.82 20.67 -16.89
CA PHE A 89 15.08 19.45 -17.23
C PHE A 89 15.75 18.22 -16.64
N ARG A 90 17.08 18.11 -16.70
CA ARG A 90 17.82 16.99 -16.08
C ARG A 90 17.62 16.97 -14.57
N ASN A 91 17.70 18.12 -13.90
CA ASN A 91 17.48 18.23 -12.45
C ASN A 91 16.06 17.84 -12.06
N TYR A 92 15.05 18.34 -12.77
CA TYR A 92 13.66 17.98 -12.51
C TYR A 92 13.38 16.49 -12.77
N ASN A 93 13.98 15.89 -13.81
CA ASN A 93 13.90 14.45 -14.03
C ASN A 93 14.49 13.65 -12.86
N GLY A 94 15.59 14.14 -12.28
CA GLY A 94 16.19 13.56 -11.08
C GLY A 94 15.27 13.63 -9.86
N VAL A 95 14.55 14.74 -9.69
CA VAL A 95 13.55 14.88 -8.61
C VAL A 95 12.40 13.88 -8.76
N ALA A 96 11.88 13.69 -9.97
CA ALA A 96 10.83 12.69 -10.22
C ALA A 96 11.28 11.27 -9.84
N GLU A 97 12.53 10.90 -10.13
CA GLU A 97 13.09 9.60 -9.74
C GLU A 97 13.23 9.45 -8.21
N ARG A 98 13.48 10.54 -7.48
CA ARG A 98 13.47 10.52 -6.00
C ARG A 98 12.09 10.20 -5.44
N PHE A 99 11.02 10.66 -6.08
CA PHE A 99 9.65 10.32 -5.68
C PHE A 99 9.36 8.84 -5.89
N LYS A 100 9.74 8.27 -7.04
CA LYS A 100 9.65 6.81 -7.29
C LYS A 100 10.41 5.98 -6.27
N ASN A 101 11.60 6.43 -5.88
CA ASN A 101 12.42 5.74 -4.88
C ASN A 101 11.88 5.86 -3.45
N ARG A 102 10.94 6.78 -3.18
CA ARG A 102 10.31 6.96 -1.87
C ARG A 102 9.08 6.07 -1.71
N PHE A 103 8.32 5.87 -2.78
CA PHE A 103 7.14 5.01 -2.76
C PHE A 103 7.54 3.53 -2.63
N GLY A 104 6.86 2.80 -1.75
CA GLY A 104 7.16 1.38 -1.46
C GLY A 104 8.17 1.13 -0.33
N LYS A 105 8.76 2.17 0.28
CA LYS A 105 9.56 2.05 1.53
C LYS A 105 8.72 1.94 2.81
N GLY A 106 7.41 2.13 2.68
CA GLY A 106 6.46 2.13 3.77
C GLY A 106 5.15 1.52 3.34
N ARG A 107 4.05 2.07 3.83
CA ARG A 107 2.71 1.57 3.54
C ARG A 107 2.31 1.94 2.11
N THR A 108 1.78 0.99 1.36
CA THR A 108 1.35 1.20 -0.04
C THR A 108 -0.16 1.17 -0.14
N ASP A 109 -0.83 1.99 0.66
CA ASP A 109 -2.29 2.15 0.65
C ASP A 109 -2.69 3.29 -0.30
N LEU A 110 -3.95 3.31 -0.73
CA LEU A 110 -4.54 4.36 -1.56
C LEU A 110 -4.30 5.78 -1.01
N VAL A 111 -4.44 5.95 0.31
CA VAL A 111 -4.24 7.26 0.98
C VAL A 111 -2.80 7.72 0.84
N GLU A 112 -1.83 6.79 0.95
CA GLU A 112 -0.42 7.13 0.82
C GLU A 112 -0.05 7.39 -0.65
N PHE A 113 -0.62 6.61 -1.58
CA PHE A 113 -0.51 6.84 -3.01
C PHE A 113 -0.96 8.26 -3.40
N GLU A 114 -2.19 8.64 -3.01
CA GLU A 114 -2.72 9.98 -3.30
C GLU A 114 -1.91 11.08 -2.61
N LYS A 115 -1.51 10.88 -1.35
CA LYS A 115 -0.69 11.84 -0.61
C LYS A 115 0.65 12.07 -1.28
N GLN A 116 1.34 11.01 -1.68
CA GLN A 116 2.65 11.14 -2.31
C GLN A 116 2.57 11.78 -3.70
N LEU A 117 1.53 11.48 -4.49
CA LEU A 117 1.30 12.14 -5.79
C LEU A 117 0.94 13.63 -5.64
N ASN A 118 0.04 13.98 -4.72
CA ASN A 118 -0.26 15.38 -4.44
C ASN A 118 0.95 16.12 -3.85
N GLY A 119 1.81 15.42 -3.12
CA GLY A 119 3.08 15.96 -2.62
C GLY A 119 4.00 16.50 -3.73
N ILE A 120 3.94 15.91 -4.94
CA ILE A 120 4.70 16.41 -6.10
C ILE A 120 4.23 17.82 -6.50
N LEU A 121 2.93 18.10 -6.42
CA LEU A 121 2.37 19.41 -6.81
C LEU A 121 2.66 20.52 -5.80
N ILE A 122 2.95 20.15 -4.55
CA ILE A 122 3.27 21.08 -3.45
C ILE A 122 4.79 21.25 -3.30
N ASP A 123 5.58 20.41 -3.97
CA ASP A 123 7.04 20.42 -3.87
C ASP A 123 7.64 21.71 -4.45
N SER A 124 8.63 22.27 -3.76
CA SER A 124 9.29 23.50 -4.19
C SER A 124 10.03 23.35 -5.53
N ASN A 125 10.51 22.15 -5.87
CA ASN A 125 11.16 21.90 -7.15
C ASN A 125 10.14 21.93 -8.30
N PHE A 126 8.92 21.44 -8.07
CA PHE A 126 7.83 21.54 -9.04
C PHE A 126 7.44 22.99 -9.29
N GLU A 127 7.24 23.77 -8.21
CA GLU A 127 6.91 25.20 -8.32
C GLU A 127 8.03 25.97 -9.05
N PHE A 128 9.28 25.68 -8.72
CA PHE A 128 10.44 26.30 -9.38
C PHE A 128 10.48 25.96 -10.88
N PHE A 129 10.23 24.70 -11.25
CA PHE A 129 10.27 24.24 -12.63
C PHE A 129 9.20 24.92 -13.51
N ILE A 130 7.98 25.06 -12.98
CA ILE A 130 6.87 25.72 -13.71
C ILE A 130 6.89 27.24 -13.58
N ARG A 131 7.85 27.83 -12.85
CA ARG A 131 7.91 29.27 -12.61
C ARG A 131 7.98 30.09 -13.91
N GLY A 132 8.58 29.52 -14.96
CA GLY A 132 8.65 30.13 -16.29
C GLY A 132 7.33 30.18 -17.06
N LEU A 133 6.30 29.45 -16.63
CA LEU A 133 5.00 29.45 -17.31
C LEU A 133 4.16 30.68 -16.94
N PRO A 134 3.38 31.22 -17.92
CA PRO A 134 2.29 32.14 -17.64
C PRO A 134 1.35 31.60 -16.58
N ARG A 135 0.72 32.51 -15.83
CA ARG A 135 -0.17 32.15 -14.72
C ARG A 135 -1.31 31.22 -15.13
N ASP A 136 -1.91 31.48 -16.30
CA ASP A 136 -3.07 30.71 -16.79
C ASP A 136 -2.67 29.29 -17.21
N GLU A 137 -1.54 29.15 -17.91
CA GLU A 137 -0.98 27.84 -18.29
C GLU A 137 -0.55 27.04 -17.06
N ARG A 138 0.03 27.71 -16.05
CA ARG A 138 0.39 27.10 -14.78
C ARG A 138 -0.83 26.55 -14.05
N ALA A 139 -1.90 27.35 -13.94
CA ALA A 139 -3.14 26.91 -13.31
C ALA A 139 -3.79 25.75 -14.09
N GLY A 140 -3.82 25.84 -15.43
CA GLY A 140 -4.31 24.78 -16.29
C GLY A 140 -3.53 23.47 -16.13
N LEU A 141 -2.20 23.54 -16.07
CA LEU A 141 -1.33 22.40 -15.82
C LEU A 141 -1.60 21.77 -14.45
N ILE A 142 -1.67 22.58 -13.38
CA ILE A 142 -1.95 22.10 -12.02
C ILE A 142 -3.30 21.39 -11.97
N HIS A 143 -4.37 21.98 -12.53
CA HIS A 143 -5.68 21.33 -12.57
C HIS A 143 -5.70 20.07 -13.43
N GLY A 144 -4.98 20.06 -14.55
CA GLY A 144 -4.81 18.88 -15.40
C GLY A 144 -4.09 17.74 -14.67
N LEU A 145 -3.04 18.04 -13.92
CA LEU A 145 -2.31 17.08 -13.10
C LEU A 145 -3.16 16.60 -11.92
N GLN A 146 -3.90 17.47 -11.24
CA GLN A 146 -4.85 17.07 -10.18
C GLN A 146 -5.92 16.11 -10.71
N ARG A 147 -6.48 16.38 -11.90
CA ARG A 147 -7.42 15.46 -12.55
C ARG A 147 -6.76 14.12 -12.88
N TYR A 148 -5.51 14.15 -13.32
CA TYR A 148 -4.74 12.93 -13.57
C TYR A 148 -4.47 12.13 -12.28
N ILE A 149 -4.13 12.79 -11.17
CA ILE A 149 -3.96 12.13 -9.87
C ILE A 149 -5.24 11.42 -9.46
N LYS A 150 -6.41 12.06 -9.62
CA LYS A 150 -7.72 11.43 -9.35
C LYS A 150 -8.00 10.23 -10.26
N GLN A 151 -7.57 10.27 -11.52
CA GLN A 151 -7.69 9.14 -12.42
C GLN A 151 -6.75 7.99 -12.00
N ALA A 152 -5.52 8.32 -11.63
CA ALA A 152 -4.54 7.34 -11.17
C ALA A 152 -4.96 6.69 -9.85
N SER A 153 -5.54 7.46 -8.92
CA SER A 153 -6.08 6.91 -7.66
C SER A 153 -7.29 6.02 -7.89
N ALA A 154 -8.15 6.35 -8.86
CA ALA A 154 -9.24 5.46 -9.28
C ALA A 154 -8.72 4.15 -9.90
N GLN A 155 -7.65 4.20 -10.72
CA GLN A 155 -7.00 3.01 -11.27
C GLN A 155 -6.35 2.15 -10.19
N PHE A 156 -5.75 2.78 -9.19
CA PHE A 156 -5.18 2.10 -8.03
C PHE A 156 -6.28 1.36 -7.25
N ASN A 157 -7.39 2.05 -6.93
CA ASN A 157 -8.51 1.44 -6.23
C ASN A 157 -9.14 0.28 -7.03
N ALA A 158 -9.27 0.43 -8.34
CA ALA A 158 -9.76 -0.64 -9.22
C ALA A 158 -8.79 -1.83 -9.33
N SER A 159 -7.49 -1.63 -9.06
CA SER A 159 -6.49 -2.71 -9.06
C SER A 159 -6.38 -3.45 -7.74
N GLU A 160 -6.85 -2.84 -6.64
CA GLU A 160 -6.92 -3.49 -5.33
C GLU A 160 -8.19 -4.34 -5.15
N ASP A 161 -9.24 -4.08 -5.95
CA ASP A 161 -10.49 -4.82 -5.91
C ASP A 161 -10.40 -6.07 -6.82
N PRO A 162 -10.32 -7.31 -6.26
CA PRO A 162 -10.10 -8.53 -7.03
C PRO A 162 -11.36 -9.04 -7.75
N ALA A 163 -12.39 -8.22 -7.96
CA ALA A 163 -13.68 -8.65 -8.50
C ALA A 163 -14.09 -8.12 -9.89
N PRO A 164 -13.20 -7.93 -10.90
CA PRO A 164 -13.69 -7.67 -12.25
C PRO A 164 -13.98 -8.96 -13.04
N GLU A 165 -13.57 -10.15 -12.58
CA GLU A 165 -13.82 -11.42 -13.29
C GLU A 165 -15.14 -12.10 -12.91
N GLU A 166 -15.64 -11.93 -11.67
CA GLU A 166 -16.95 -12.51 -11.27
C GLU A 166 -18.15 -11.69 -11.76
N LEU A 167 -18.01 -10.36 -11.92
CA LEU A 167 -19.06 -9.50 -12.47
C LEU A 167 -19.19 -9.59 -14.00
N LEU A 168 -18.15 -10.06 -14.71
CA LEU A 168 -18.22 -10.30 -16.16
C LEU A 168 -18.90 -11.63 -16.51
N VAL A 169 -19.00 -12.56 -15.56
CA VAL A 169 -19.76 -13.82 -15.73
C VAL A 169 -21.25 -13.58 -15.49
N ASP A 170 -21.62 -12.63 -14.63
CA ASP A 170 -23.02 -12.27 -14.34
C ASP A 170 -23.60 -11.19 -15.29
N ALA A 171 -22.73 -10.47 -16.01
CA ALA A 171 -23.13 -9.53 -17.07
C ALA A 171 -23.52 -10.24 -18.40
N ALA A 172 -23.32 -11.55 -18.51
CA ALA A 172 -23.65 -12.33 -19.70
C ALA A 172 -25.12 -12.80 -19.77
N ASN A 173 -25.96 -12.47 -18.77
CA ASN A 173 -27.36 -12.90 -18.71
C ASN A 173 -28.40 -11.76 -18.77
N VAL A 174 -28.03 -10.59 -19.30
CA VAL A 174 -28.99 -9.49 -19.54
C VAL A 174 -29.43 -9.51 -21.01
N PRO A 175 -30.68 -9.87 -21.34
CA PRO A 175 -31.20 -9.74 -22.70
C PRO A 175 -31.41 -8.24 -23.03
N PRO A 176 -31.09 -7.79 -24.27
CA PRO A 176 -31.17 -6.38 -24.63
C PRO A 176 -32.64 -6.00 -24.86
N ALA A 177 -33.10 -4.93 -24.22
CA ALA A 177 -34.35 -4.26 -24.59
C ALA A 177 -34.13 -2.75 -24.58
N ASP A 178 -34.24 -2.20 -25.78
CA ASP A 178 -34.25 -0.79 -26.12
C ASP A 178 -35.49 -0.06 -25.54
N VAL A 179 -35.22 1.13 -25.00
CA VAL A 179 -35.93 2.41 -25.23
C VAL A 179 -37.33 2.64 -24.61
N ASP A 180 -37.40 3.79 -23.92
CA ASP A 180 -38.54 4.65 -23.54
C ASP A 180 -39.65 4.12 -22.60
N ALA A 181 -39.65 4.59 -21.35
CA ALA A 181 -40.82 5.24 -20.76
C ALA A 181 -40.50 5.91 -19.40
N ASN A 182 -41.15 7.04 -19.22
CA ASN A 182 -41.05 8.03 -18.17
C ASN A 182 -41.72 7.59 -16.85
N ALA A 183 -41.24 8.17 -15.74
CA ALA A 183 -41.88 8.45 -14.43
C ALA A 183 -43.09 7.63 -13.94
N GLU A 184 -43.01 7.07 -12.72
CA GLU A 184 -43.80 7.50 -11.55
C GLU A 184 -43.44 6.68 -10.30
N ALA A 185 -43.60 7.32 -9.13
CA ALA A 185 -43.16 6.86 -7.82
C ALA A 185 -44.27 6.04 -7.09
N PRO A 186 -44.16 5.76 -5.77
CA PRO A 186 -44.17 4.40 -5.20
C PRO A 186 -45.51 4.01 -4.57
N LEU A 187 -45.79 2.71 -4.45
CA LEU A 187 -46.95 2.21 -3.69
C LEU A 187 -46.53 1.20 -2.61
N THR A 188 -46.81 1.63 -1.38
CA THR A 188 -46.88 0.88 -0.14
C THR A 188 -48.09 -0.07 -0.13
N LYS A 189 -47.94 -1.27 0.44
CA LYS A 189 -48.71 -1.70 1.63
C LYS A 189 -48.30 -3.09 2.16
N PRO A 190 -48.29 -3.30 3.49
CA PRO A 190 -48.06 -4.57 4.18
C PRO A 190 -49.38 -5.34 4.43
N LEU A 191 -49.29 -6.66 4.70
CA LEU A 191 -50.42 -7.45 5.20
C LEU A 191 -50.03 -8.19 6.50
N GLU A 192 -50.72 -7.82 7.58
CA GLU A 192 -50.92 -8.50 8.87
C GLU A 192 -51.40 -9.95 8.68
N ASP A 193 -50.91 -10.93 9.45
CA ASP A 193 -51.21 -11.33 10.84
C ASP A 193 -52.36 -12.34 10.96
N ALA A 194 -52.07 -13.48 11.61
CA ALA A 194 -53.02 -14.44 12.17
C ALA A 194 -52.26 -15.46 13.04
N ALA A 195 -52.14 -15.14 14.34
CA ALA A 195 -51.83 -16.10 15.40
C ALA A 195 -53.15 -16.77 15.91
N PRO A 196 -53.20 -17.41 17.10
CA PRO A 196 -52.80 -18.78 17.43
C PRO A 196 -53.95 -19.57 18.13
N THR A 197 -53.80 -20.89 18.39
CA THR A 197 -54.67 -21.64 19.34
C THR A 197 -53.91 -22.88 19.85
N ALA A 198 -53.40 -22.83 21.09
CA ALA A 198 -53.92 -23.43 22.36
C ALA A 198 -53.74 -24.97 22.43
N GLU A 199 -52.82 -25.49 23.26
CA GLU A 199 -52.92 -25.80 24.71
C GLU A 199 -53.63 -27.14 25.03
N ALA A 200 -52.87 -28.02 25.71
CA ALA A 200 -53.26 -29.08 26.66
C ALA A 200 -51.98 -29.92 26.89
N GLU A 201 -51.11 -29.66 27.86
CA GLU A 201 -51.26 -29.66 29.32
C GLU A 201 -51.49 -31.05 29.93
N ALA A 202 -50.82 -31.26 31.07
CA ALA A 202 -50.83 -32.37 32.03
C ALA A 202 -49.90 -33.57 31.76
N GLU A 203 -49.07 -34.05 32.69
CA GLU A 203 -48.70 -33.59 34.04
C GLU A 203 -47.57 -34.49 34.58
N ALA A 204 -46.71 -33.90 35.41
CA ALA A 204 -46.15 -34.43 36.66
C ALA A 204 -45.51 -35.85 36.73
N ALA A 205 -44.25 -35.93 37.17
CA ALA A 205 -43.93 -36.10 38.60
C ALA A 205 -42.44 -36.39 38.83
N ALA A 206 -41.94 -35.82 39.93
CA ALA A 206 -40.59 -35.83 40.44
C ALA A 206 -40.01 -37.21 40.80
N SER A 207 -38.69 -37.34 40.71
CA SER A 207 -37.84 -38.00 41.74
C SER A 207 -36.40 -37.51 41.56
N THR A 208 -35.90 -36.56 42.37
CA THR A 208 -35.10 -36.78 43.58
C THR A 208 -33.71 -37.37 43.32
N GLU A 209 -32.70 -36.53 43.57
CA GLU A 209 -31.37 -36.78 44.12
C GLU A 209 -30.65 -38.11 43.83
N SER A 210 -29.43 -38.02 43.30
CA SER A 210 -28.23 -38.20 44.13
C SER A 210 -26.96 -38.23 43.29
N ALA A 211 -26.04 -37.33 43.64
CA ALA A 211 -24.65 -37.39 43.26
C ALA A 211 -24.06 -38.74 43.67
N THR A 212 -23.55 -39.51 42.70
CA THR A 212 -22.59 -40.58 42.96
C THR A 212 -21.40 -40.39 42.04
N ALA A 213 -20.27 -40.06 42.67
CA ALA A 213 -18.95 -40.08 42.10
C ALA A 213 -18.72 -41.44 41.42
N ARG A 214 -18.68 -41.44 40.08
CA ARG A 214 -18.34 -42.63 39.31
C ARG A 214 -16.83 -42.64 39.14
N THR A 215 -16.13 -43.33 40.05
CA THR A 215 -14.73 -43.69 39.86
C THR A 215 -14.61 -44.53 38.59
N ARG A 216 -13.88 -44.03 37.60
CA ARG A 216 -13.60 -44.75 36.35
C ARG A 216 -12.57 -45.84 36.65
N ALA A 217 -12.93 -47.10 36.39
CA ALA A 217 -12.00 -48.22 36.51
C ALA A 217 -10.91 -48.12 35.44
N LEU A 218 -9.64 -48.21 35.87
CA LEU A 218 -8.49 -48.43 34.98
C LEU A 218 -8.71 -49.77 34.24
N GLY A 219 -8.98 -49.74 32.94
CA GLY A 219 -9.03 -50.98 32.14
C GLY A 219 -9.85 -50.96 30.86
N ASP A 220 -10.62 -49.90 30.57
CA ASP A 220 -11.44 -49.86 29.36
C ASP A 220 -10.73 -49.08 28.23
N TYR A 221 -9.72 -49.70 27.62
CA TYR A 221 -9.08 -49.20 26.40
C TYR A 221 -9.96 -49.50 25.16
N GLY A 222 -11.20 -49.00 25.18
CA GLY A 222 -12.00 -48.84 23.97
C GLY A 222 -11.40 -47.74 23.10
N ALA A 223 -11.53 -47.88 21.78
CA ALA A 223 -11.00 -47.00 20.72
C ALA A 223 -10.86 -45.52 21.12
N PRO A 224 -9.77 -44.82 20.70
CA PRO A 224 -9.46 -43.48 21.18
C PRO A 224 -10.64 -42.54 20.94
N ARG A 225 -11.42 -42.29 22.00
CA ARG A 225 -12.46 -41.27 22.03
C ARG A 225 -11.70 -39.97 22.25
N HIS A 226 -11.36 -39.30 21.17
CA HIS A 226 -10.80 -37.96 21.26
C HIS A 226 -11.87 -37.04 21.82
N ASP A 227 -11.66 -36.60 23.05
CA ASP A 227 -12.54 -35.66 23.71
C ASP A 227 -12.42 -34.30 23.01
N TRP A 228 -13.51 -33.52 22.99
CA TRP A 228 -13.51 -32.16 22.42
C TRP A 228 -12.41 -31.27 23.01
N LEU A 229 -12.01 -31.57 24.25
CA LEU A 229 -10.90 -30.97 24.98
C LEU A 229 -9.53 -31.26 24.32
N ASP A 230 -9.33 -32.43 23.73
CA ASP A 230 -8.11 -32.74 22.98
C ASP A 230 -8.03 -31.91 21.68
N TYR A 231 -9.17 -31.68 21.02
CA TYR A 231 -9.20 -30.82 19.83
C TYR A 231 -8.98 -29.34 20.16
N THR A 232 -9.51 -28.85 21.28
CA THR A 232 -9.30 -27.45 21.69
C THR A 232 -7.88 -27.21 22.19
N THR A 233 -7.29 -28.17 22.91
CA THR A 233 -5.87 -28.08 23.32
C THR A 233 -4.95 -28.19 22.11
N LEU A 234 -5.25 -29.05 21.15
CA LEU A 234 -4.50 -29.12 19.88
C LEU A 234 -4.64 -27.82 19.08
N LEU A 235 -5.85 -27.25 18.98
CA LEU A 235 -6.07 -25.98 18.30
C LEU A 235 -5.31 -24.83 19.01
N CYS A 236 -5.30 -24.81 20.35
CA CYS A 236 -4.55 -23.84 21.13
C CYS A 236 -3.02 -24.01 21.01
N ALA A 237 -2.54 -25.25 20.92
CA ALA A 237 -1.14 -25.55 20.68
C ALA A 237 -0.71 -25.13 19.26
N VAL A 238 -1.57 -25.36 18.26
CA VAL A 238 -1.31 -24.93 16.88
C VAL A 238 -1.35 -23.40 16.75
N THR A 239 -2.33 -22.73 17.37
CA THR A 239 -2.40 -21.27 17.34
C THR A 239 -1.23 -20.63 18.09
N SER A 240 -0.83 -21.15 19.25
CA SER A 240 0.35 -20.64 19.99
C SER A 240 1.65 -20.87 19.23
N LEU A 241 1.83 -22.03 18.58
CA LEU A 241 2.99 -22.30 17.73
C LEU A 241 3.00 -21.39 16.50
N ALA A 242 1.84 -21.16 15.86
CA ALA A 242 1.72 -20.25 14.73
C ALA A 242 2.04 -18.80 15.14
N LEU A 243 1.59 -18.36 16.31
CA LEU A 243 1.89 -17.03 16.88
C LEU A 243 3.37 -16.86 17.16
N LEU A 244 4.03 -17.89 17.70
CA LEU A 244 5.47 -17.89 17.97
C LEU A 244 6.28 -17.84 16.66
N LEU A 245 5.86 -18.61 15.66
CA LEU A 245 6.48 -18.62 14.34
C LEU A 245 6.29 -17.27 13.62
N TYR A 246 5.11 -16.67 13.72
CA TYR A 246 4.82 -15.33 13.22
C TYR A 246 5.69 -14.25 13.88
N LEU A 247 5.82 -14.27 15.21
CA LEU A 247 6.69 -13.33 15.93
C LEU A 247 8.14 -13.46 15.48
N THR A 248 8.65 -14.70 15.40
CA THR A 248 10.06 -14.96 15.09
C THR A 248 10.43 -14.70 13.64
N MET A 249 9.54 -15.02 12.69
CA MET A 249 9.81 -14.89 11.24
C MET A 249 9.36 -13.55 10.64
N SER A 250 8.52 -12.77 11.32
CA SER A 250 7.96 -11.55 10.75
C SER A 250 8.26 -10.33 11.61
N VAL A 251 7.92 -10.38 12.90
CA VAL A 251 7.96 -9.21 13.78
C VAL A 251 9.40 -8.88 14.18
N ILE A 252 10.19 -9.88 14.59
CA ILE A 252 11.58 -9.66 15.00
C ILE A 252 12.47 -9.14 13.84
N PRO A 253 12.43 -9.72 12.62
CA PRO A 253 13.20 -9.19 11.50
C PRO A 253 12.74 -7.79 11.09
N GLY A 254 11.44 -7.52 11.08
CA GLY A 254 10.88 -6.20 10.74
C GLY A 254 11.31 -5.12 11.73
N MET A 255 11.25 -5.40 13.03
CA MET A 255 11.73 -4.46 14.06
C MET A 255 13.24 -4.25 14.01
N ARG A 256 14.02 -5.30 13.71
CA ARG A 256 15.47 -5.17 13.50
C ARG A 256 15.80 -4.31 12.29
N ALA A 257 15.07 -4.46 11.18
CA ALA A 257 15.26 -3.63 9.99
C ALA A 257 14.91 -2.16 10.26
N GLN A 258 13.83 -1.89 11.00
CA GLN A 258 13.46 -0.54 11.39
C GLN A 258 14.46 0.09 12.36
N LEU A 259 14.91 -0.65 13.37
CA LEU A 259 15.95 -0.20 14.29
C LEU A 259 17.25 0.07 13.55
N ASN A 260 17.72 -0.86 12.70
CA ASN A 260 18.91 -0.65 11.88
C ASN A 260 18.75 0.57 10.95
N SER A 261 17.57 0.80 10.37
CA SER A 261 17.35 1.99 9.53
C SER A 261 17.36 3.31 10.31
N LEU A 262 17.10 3.26 11.62
CA LEU A 262 17.13 4.42 12.52
C LEU A 262 18.50 4.62 13.19
N THR A 263 19.28 3.55 13.36
CA THR A 263 20.64 3.59 13.95
C THR A 263 21.76 3.65 12.93
N VAL A 264 21.49 3.38 11.64
CA VAL A 264 22.44 3.70 10.56
C VAL A 264 22.42 5.22 10.40
N GLU A 265 23.32 5.85 11.14
CA GLU A 265 23.87 7.17 10.86
C GLU A 265 24.30 7.19 9.38
N PRO A 266 24.00 8.24 8.60
CA PRO A 266 24.26 8.23 7.17
C PRO A 266 25.77 8.12 6.93
N GLU A 267 26.24 6.95 6.51
CA GLU A 267 27.60 6.81 6.03
C GLU A 267 27.79 7.74 4.82
N PRO A 268 28.84 8.58 4.83
CA PRO A 268 29.21 9.35 3.66
C PRO A 268 29.57 8.37 2.55
N PHE A 269 28.87 8.47 1.43
CA PHE A 269 29.22 7.75 0.21
C PHE A 269 30.71 7.91 -0.07
N GLU A 270 31.41 6.77 -0.20
CA GLU A 270 32.72 6.68 -0.81
C GLU A 270 32.62 7.28 -2.22
N GLU A 271 33.14 8.51 -2.36
CA GLU A 271 33.38 9.18 -3.63
C GLU A 271 34.66 8.59 -4.23
N ASP A 272 34.52 7.62 -5.13
CA ASP A 272 35.59 7.31 -6.08
C ASP A 272 35.38 8.09 -7.39
N GLU A 273 36.25 9.10 -7.51
CA GLU A 273 36.91 9.64 -8.70
C GLU A 273 36.27 10.80 -9.51
N GLU A 274 37.02 11.91 -9.43
CA GLU A 274 37.10 13.08 -10.32
C GLU A 274 36.01 14.17 -10.28
N ALA A 275 36.06 15.02 -9.23
CA ALA A 275 35.88 16.47 -9.38
C ALA A 275 36.47 17.23 -8.16
N PRO A 276 37.07 18.43 -8.34
CA PRO A 276 37.81 19.10 -7.28
C PRO A 276 36.87 19.64 -6.19
N ALA A 277 37.23 19.37 -4.94
CA ALA A 277 36.46 19.69 -3.74
C ALA A 277 36.07 21.18 -3.61
N PRO A 278 34.83 21.51 -3.19
CA PRO A 278 34.47 22.88 -2.83
C PRO A 278 35.06 23.27 -1.46
N ALA A 279 35.72 24.42 -1.43
CA ALA A 279 36.39 24.97 -0.25
C ALA A 279 35.47 25.09 0.97
N LYS A 280 35.87 24.47 2.09
CA LYS A 280 35.26 24.68 3.42
C LYS A 280 35.35 26.16 3.81
N ARG A 281 34.20 26.80 4.03
CA ARG A 281 34.12 28.13 4.65
C ARG A 281 34.62 28.04 6.10
N PRO A 282 35.53 28.94 6.55
CA PRO A 282 35.94 28.97 7.94
C PRO A 282 34.79 29.46 8.83
N ALA A 283 34.62 28.79 9.98
CA ALA A 283 33.63 29.12 10.99
C ALA A 283 33.85 30.55 11.52
N ALA A 284 32.78 31.33 11.58
CA ALA A 284 32.77 32.67 12.14
C ALA A 284 33.05 32.59 13.65
N VAL A 285 34.19 33.14 14.07
CA VAL A 285 34.55 33.36 15.47
C VAL A 285 33.70 34.50 16.01
N LEU A 286 32.94 34.25 17.06
CA LEU A 286 32.15 35.25 17.78
C LEU A 286 33.10 36.21 18.54
N PRO A 287 32.83 37.53 18.57
CA PRO A 287 33.69 38.51 19.25
C PRO A 287 33.76 38.29 20.77
N GLU A 288 34.97 38.28 21.32
CA GLU A 288 35.22 38.17 22.76
C GLU A 288 34.78 39.45 23.50
N ASP A 289 33.96 39.22 24.52
CA ASP A 289 33.41 40.20 25.44
C ASP A 289 34.53 40.72 26.36
N ARG A 290 35.03 41.92 26.07
CA ARG A 290 36.12 42.57 26.79
C ARG A 290 35.55 43.46 27.89
N TYR A 291 35.31 42.89 29.06
CA TYR A 291 35.16 43.68 30.28
C TYR A 291 36.56 44.02 30.80
N GLU A 292 36.92 45.29 30.68
CA GLU A 292 38.09 45.88 31.33
C GLU A 292 37.82 45.94 32.85
N ASP A 293 38.61 45.19 33.63
CA ASP A 293 38.68 45.36 35.09
C ASP A 293 39.45 46.65 35.39
N ASP A 294 38.70 47.72 35.68
CA ASP A 294 39.15 48.91 36.37
C ASP A 294 39.32 48.60 37.87
N GLU A 295 40.55 48.37 38.35
CA GLU A 295 40.91 48.68 39.75
C GLU A 295 42.34 49.23 39.83
N ALA A 296 42.41 50.51 40.20
CA ALA A 296 43.55 51.20 40.78
C ALA A 296 43.20 51.59 42.22
#